data_AF-V8CHD8-F1
#
_entry.id   AF-V8CHD8-F1
#
_cell.length_a   1.000
_cell.length_b   1.000
_cell.length_c   1.000
_cell.angle_alpha   90.00
_cell.angle_beta   90.00
_cell.angle_gamma   90.00
#
_symmetry.space_group_name_H-M   'P 1'
#
loop_
_entity.id
_entity.type
_entity.pdbx_description
1 polymer ?
#
loop_
_entity_poly.entity_id
_entity_poly.type
_entity_poly.pdbx_seq_one_letter_code
_entity_poly.pdbx_strand_id
1 'polypeptide(L)'
;MSQEPQSFKSRLKESIKHNPIYTKAIRPLRVKLNALIESTLDDEAYFVRRHKKIFGYTPDFRNPQTFNEKIIHRILFDRSPVYTALADKLKARIYIAATLYPLYENAIRGGAECNASLDSSAQPTIQALAKLNLLEPSSPLFAPIDTLESTLLATNICPYLPKLYGIYKSFDEIDFASLPAAFAIKTNHDCGGVVLVPNKQEFLSDQARFEDARSKIQQHLATNFYTLFREWHYKDIEPRVFIEELLGASSPANTAPNAESSTDSSAKTFENNDFHNKIA
;
A
#
# COMPACT_ATOMS: atom_id res chain seq x y z
N MET A 1 -34.55 -3.21 -26.47
CA MET A 1 -33.77 -3.85 -25.38
C MET A 1 -34.62 -3.78 -24.12
N SER A 2 -35.36 -4.84 -23.84
CA SER A 2 -36.26 -4.89 -22.68
C SER A 2 -35.45 -5.13 -21.42
N GLN A 3 -35.49 -4.20 -20.47
CA GLN A 3 -34.92 -4.41 -19.14
C GLN A 3 -35.79 -5.45 -18.41
N GLU A 4 -35.17 -6.52 -17.89
CA GLU A 4 -35.88 -7.48 -17.04
C GLU A 4 -36.46 -6.76 -15.80
N PRO A 5 -37.70 -7.07 -15.40
CA PRO A 5 -38.30 -6.45 -14.22
C PRO A 5 -37.55 -6.87 -12.96
N GLN A 6 -37.07 -5.88 -12.21
CA GLN A 6 -36.44 -6.10 -10.92
C GLN A 6 -37.32 -6.94 -9.99
N SER A 7 -36.74 -8.00 -9.41
CA SER A 7 -37.40 -8.89 -8.45
C SER A 7 -38.06 -8.10 -7.30
N PHE A 8 -39.25 -8.51 -6.86
CA PHE A 8 -39.93 -7.92 -5.69
C PHE A 8 -39.00 -7.79 -4.46
N LYS A 9 -38.11 -8.78 -4.27
CA LYS A 9 -37.10 -8.77 -3.20
C LYS A 9 -36.05 -7.67 -3.36
N SER A 10 -35.65 -7.32 -4.60
CA SER A 10 -34.68 -6.24 -4.83
C SER A 10 -35.32 -4.87 -4.58
N ARG A 11 -36.55 -4.67 -5.05
CA ARG A 11 -37.32 -3.43 -4.83
C ARG A 11 -37.56 -3.16 -3.34
N LEU A 12 -37.94 -4.20 -2.58
CA LEU A 12 -38.14 -4.07 -1.13
C LEU A 12 -36.82 -3.75 -0.40
N LYS A 13 -35.71 -4.39 -0.77
CA LYS A 13 -34.38 -4.08 -0.22
C LYS A 13 -33.98 -2.64 -0.50
N GLU A 14 -34.28 -2.14 -1.69
CA GLU A 14 -33.94 -0.78 -2.11
C GLU A 14 -34.73 0.26 -1.30
N SER A 15 -36.03 0.04 -1.08
CA SER A 15 -36.85 0.91 -0.23
C SER A 15 -36.38 0.94 1.23
N ILE A 16 -35.95 -0.20 1.79
CA ILE A 16 -35.43 -0.28 3.16
C ILE A 16 -34.09 0.46 3.28
N LYS A 17 -33.21 0.33 2.28
CA LYS A 17 -31.87 0.94 2.30
C LYS A 17 -31.91 2.47 2.38
N HIS A 18 -32.96 3.10 1.83
CA HIS A 18 -33.14 4.55 1.83
C HIS A 18 -33.98 5.06 3.03
N ASN A 19 -34.48 4.16 3.89
CA ASN A 19 -35.25 4.55 5.06
C ASN A 19 -34.33 5.21 6.12
N PRO A 20 -34.66 6.42 6.61
CA PRO A 20 -33.83 7.15 7.57
C PRO A 20 -33.66 6.43 8.92
N ILE A 21 -34.66 5.66 9.36
CA ILE A 21 -34.57 4.83 10.58
C ILE A 21 -33.54 3.72 10.36
N TYR A 22 -33.59 3.09 9.18
CA TYR A 22 -32.63 2.05 8.83
C TYR A 22 -31.22 2.62 8.73
N THR A 23 -31.01 3.74 8.02
CA THR A 23 -29.67 4.29 7.81
C THR A 23 -29.06 4.89 9.07
N LYS A 24 -29.84 5.60 9.90
CA LYS A 24 -29.33 6.31 11.08
C LYS A 24 -29.28 5.47 12.36
N ALA A 25 -30.15 4.47 12.51
CA ALA A 25 -30.21 3.67 13.74
C ALA A 25 -29.88 2.19 13.50
N ILE A 26 -30.58 1.51 12.59
CA ILE A 26 -30.46 0.05 12.44
C ILE A 26 -29.11 -0.34 11.82
N ARG A 27 -28.68 0.35 10.77
CA ARG A 27 -27.42 0.10 10.07
C ARG A 27 -26.21 0.21 10.99
N PRO A 28 -25.98 1.31 11.74
CA PRO A 28 -24.81 1.41 12.61
C PRO A 28 -24.83 0.36 13.73
N LEU A 29 -26.00 0.07 14.33
CA LEU A 29 -26.12 -1.01 15.32
C LEU A 29 -25.78 -2.37 14.71
N ARG A 30 -26.28 -2.66 13.50
CA ARG A 30 -25.98 -3.90 12.78
C ARG A 30 -24.50 -4.03 12.43
N VAL A 31 -23.84 -2.93 12.05
CA VAL A 31 -22.39 -2.89 11.79
C VAL A 31 -21.62 -3.19 13.08
N LYS A 32 -21.95 -2.53 14.20
CA LYS A 32 -21.33 -2.79 15.51
C LYS A 32 -21.52 -4.24 15.97
N LEU A 33 -22.74 -4.77 15.82
CA LEU A 33 -23.03 -6.16 16.16
C LEU A 33 -22.25 -7.15 15.28
N ASN A 34 -22.18 -6.89 13.97
CA ASN A 34 -21.38 -7.74 13.07
C ASN A 34 -19.89 -7.71 13.43
N ALA A 35 -19.34 -6.52 13.74
CA ALA A 35 -17.96 -6.40 14.18
C ALA A 35 -17.70 -7.17 15.49
N LEU A 36 -18.63 -7.13 16.44
CA LEU A 36 -18.54 -7.92 17.67
C LEU A 36 -18.61 -9.43 17.40
N ILE A 37 -19.49 -9.87 16.50
CA ILE A 37 -19.54 -11.29 16.14
C ILE A 37 -18.23 -11.68 15.46
N GLU A 38 -17.77 -10.90 14.49
CA GLU A 38 -16.53 -11.18 13.73
C GLU A 38 -15.29 -11.16 14.63
N SER A 39 -15.25 -10.37 15.70
CA SER A 39 -14.13 -10.38 16.64
C SER A 39 -14.06 -11.64 17.50
N THR A 40 -15.18 -12.35 17.70
CA THR A 40 -15.24 -13.61 18.46
C THR A 40 -14.96 -14.87 17.62
N LEU A 41 -14.94 -14.75 16.30
CA LEU A 41 -14.68 -15.87 15.40
C LEU A 41 -13.18 -16.16 15.32
N ASP A 42 -12.83 -17.44 15.18
CA ASP A 42 -11.52 -17.83 14.69
C ASP A 42 -11.34 -17.41 13.21
N ASP A 43 -10.10 -17.44 12.73
CA ASP A 43 -9.76 -16.98 11.38
C ASP A 43 -10.50 -17.81 10.30
N GLU A 44 -10.62 -19.13 10.45
CA GLU A 44 -11.28 -20.01 9.47
C GLU A 44 -12.78 -19.69 9.38
N ALA A 45 -13.46 -19.57 10.52
CA ALA A 45 -14.87 -19.23 10.63
C ALA A 45 -15.16 -17.81 10.11
N TYR A 46 -14.26 -16.85 10.37
CA TYR A 46 -14.34 -15.50 9.78
C TYR A 46 -14.33 -15.58 8.25
N PHE A 47 -13.37 -16.30 7.67
CA PHE A 47 -13.28 -16.43 6.22
C PHE A 47 -14.46 -17.21 5.62
N VAL A 48 -14.96 -18.26 6.28
CA VAL A 48 -16.13 -19.04 5.81
C VAL A 48 -17.37 -18.12 5.75
N ARG A 49 -17.62 -17.36 6.82
CA ARG A 49 -18.72 -16.39 6.89
C ARG A 49 -18.60 -15.32 5.81
N ARG A 50 -17.40 -14.74 5.65
CA ARG A 50 -17.13 -13.69 4.66
C ARG A 50 -17.30 -14.22 3.23
N HIS A 51 -16.75 -15.38 2.91
CA HIS A 51 -16.84 -16.01 1.60
C HIS A 51 -18.29 -16.33 1.23
N LYS A 52 -19.06 -16.90 2.16
CA LYS A 52 -20.48 -17.17 1.97
C LYS A 52 -21.30 -15.91 1.73
N LYS A 53 -20.99 -14.80 2.44
CA LYS A 53 -21.65 -13.50 2.24
C LYS A 53 -21.39 -12.94 0.83
N ILE A 54 -20.19 -13.13 0.29
CA ILE A 54 -19.77 -12.56 -1.01
C ILE A 54 -20.21 -13.46 -2.18
N PHE A 55 -19.97 -14.77 -2.09
CA PHE A 55 -20.14 -15.71 -3.20
C PHE A 55 -21.40 -16.59 -3.11
N GLY A 56 -22.09 -16.59 -1.97
CA GLY A 56 -23.38 -17.27 -1.80
C GLY A 56 -23.32 -18.77 -1.48
N TYR A 57 -22.14 -19.37 -1.36
CA TYR A 57 -21.95 -20.78 -0.97
C TYR A 57 -20.99 -20.92 0.22
N THR A 58 -21.10 -22.03 0.95
CA THR A 58 -20.16 -22.37 2.04
C THR A 58 -18.91 -23.01 1.42
N PRO A 59 -17.71 -22.44 1.57
CA PRO A 59 -16.47 -23.03 1.05
C PRO A 59 -15.96 -24.17 1.94
N ASP A 60 -15.11 -25.03 1.36
CA ASP A 60 -14.22 -25.93 2.10
C ASP A 60 -12.77 -25.51 1.84
N PHE A 61 -12.21 -24.72 2.75
CA PHE A 61 -10.84 -24.24 2.59
C PHE A 61 -9.79 -25.33 2.78
N ARG A 62 -10.11 -26.50 3.35
CA ARG A 62 -9.14 -27.61 3.43
C ARG A 62 -8.99 -28.33 2.09
N ASN A 63 -10.01 -28.27 1.25
CA ASN A 63 -10.01 -28.82 -0.11
C ASN A 63 -10.45 -27.78 -1.16
N PRO A 64 -9.65 -26.71 -1.38
CA PRO A 64 -10.09 -25.54 -2.12
C PRO A 64 -10.23 -25.83 -3.63
N GLN A 65 -11.41 -25.53 -4.19
CA GLN A 65 -11.70 -25.76 -5.60
C GLN A 65 -11.47 -24.52 -6.46
N THR A 66 -12.06 -23.39 -6.04
CA THR A 66 -12.01 -22.14 -6.79
C THR A 66 -10.71 -21.36 -6.54
N PHE A 67 -10.40 -20.40 -7.41
CA PHE A 67 -9.25 -19.51 -7.22
C PHE A 67 -9.33 -18.77 -5.87
N ASN A 68 -10.49 -18.22 -5.52
CA ASN A 68 -10.68 -17.48 -4.26
C ASN A 68 -10.51 -18.38 -3.03
N GLU A 69 -11.02 -19.62 -3.06
CA GLU A 69 -10.77 -20.60 -2.01
C GLU A 69 -9.28 -20.93 -1.88
N LYS A 70 -8.55 -21.05 -2.99
CA LYS A 70 -7.10 -21.31 -2.98
C LYS A 70 -6.31 -20.16 -2.37
N ILE A 71 -6.70 -18.92 -2.61
CA ILE A 71 -6.09 -17.74 -1.97
C ILE A 71 -6.34 -17.76 -0.47
N ILE A 72 -7.59 -17.99 -0.04
CA ILE A 72 -7.92 -18.04 1.39
C ILE A 72 -7.27 -19.24 2.09
N HIS A 73 -7.20 -20.40 1.43
CA HIS A 73 -6.46 -21.56 1.92
C HIS A 73 -5.01 -21.19 2.24
N ARG A 74 -4.33 -20.47 1.35
CA ARG A 74 -2.96 -19.99 1.61
C ARG A 74 -2.91 -19.03 2.80
N ILE A 75 -3.84 -18.08 2.89
CA ILE A 75 -3.92 -17.15 4.04
C ILE A 75 -4.12 -17.90 5.37
N LEU A 76 -4.89 -18.99 5.38
CA LEU A 76 -5.21 -19.76 6.58
C LEU A 76 -4.13 -20.75 6.99
N PHE A 77 -3.51 -21.45 6.04
CA PHE A 77 -2.71 -22.64 6.33
C PHE A 77 -1.23 -22.49 5.94
N ASP A 78 -0.89 -21.59 5.02
CA ASP A 78 0.50 -21.33 4.68
C ASP A 78 1.07 -20.25 5.60
N ARG A 79 2.11 -20.61 6.34
CA ARG A 79 2.78 -19.75 7.33
C ARG A 79 4.20 -19.37 6.92
N SER A 80 4.50 -19.48 5.62
CA SER A 80 5.80 -19.05 5.11
C SER A 80 6.05 -17.56 5.42
N PRO A 81 7.19 -17.21 6.05
CA PRO A 81 7.52 -15.83 6.37
C PRO A 81 7.75 -14.96 5.12
N VAL A 82 7.98 -15.60 3.96
CA VAL A 82 8.18 -14.93 2.66
C VAL A 82 7.05 -13.96 2.35
N TYR A 83 5.81 -14.32 2.64
CA TYR A 83 4.68 -13.44 2.35
C TYR A 83 4.67 -12.19 3.22
N THR A 84 5.05 -12.29 4.49
CA THR A 84 5.19 -11.13 5.39
C THR A 84 6.28 -10.21 4.86
N ALA A 85 7.42 -10.78 4.47
CA ALA A 85 8.53 -10.01 3.92
C ALA A 85 8.20 -9.32 2.59
N LEU A 86 7.40 -9.94 1.72
CA LEU A 86 6.99 -9.38 0.44
C LEU A 86 5.76 -8.45 0.53
N ALA A 87 4.94 -8.58 1.58
CA ALA A 87 3.84 -7.66 1.86
C ALA A 87 4.33 -6.32 2.46
N ASP A 88 5.46 -6.33 3.17
CA ASP A 88 6.12 -5.12 3.63
C ASP A 88 6.69 -4.33 2.44
N LYS A 89 6.11 -3.17 2.15
CA LYS A 89 6.51 -2.34 1.00
C LYS A 89 7.97 -1.93 1.04
N LEU A 90 8.60 -1.79 2.22
CA LEU A 90 10.01 -1.44 2.31
C LEU A 90 10.88 -2.66 2.00
N LYS A 91 10.63 -3.81 2.64
CA LYS A 91 11.41 -5.03 2.39
C LYS A 91 11.24 -5.56 0.96
N ALA A 92 10.06 -5.42 0.38
CA ALA A 92 9.82 -5.76 -1.03
C ALA A 92 10.77 -5.01 -2.00
N ARG A 93 11.18 -3.78 -1.66
CA ARG A 93 12.17 -3.02 -2.46
C ARG A 93 13.50 -3.74 -2.58
N ILE A 94 13.95 -4.41 -1.51
CA ILE A 94 15.21 -5.17 -1.51
C ILE A 94 15.12 -6.31 -2.53
N TYR A 95 14.02 -7.07 -2.49
CA TYR A 95 13.78 -8.16 -3.43
C TYR A 95 13.70 -7.66 -4.88
N ILE A 96 12.96 -6.58 -5.13
CA ILE A 96 12.81 -5.98 -6.46
C ILE A 96 14.16 -5.49 -6.99
N ALA A 97 14.93 -4.75 -6.17
CA ALA A 97 16.24 -4.24 -6.56
C ALA A 97 17.21 -5.37 -6.88
N ALA A 98 17.33 -6.37 -6.02
CA ALA A 98 18.22 -7.51 -6.23
C ALA A 98 17.84 -8.34 -7.47
N THR A 99 16.56 -8.43 -7.80
CA THR A 99 16.07 -9.21 -8.94
C THR A 99 16.22 -8.45 -10.26
N LEU A 100 15.86 -7.16 -10.29
CA LEU A 100 15.73 -6.40 -11.54
C LEU A 100 16.95 -5.55 -11.88
N TYR A 101 17.72 -5.08 -10.89
CA TYR A 101 18.89 -4.24 -11.15
C TYR A 101 19.96 -4.94 -12.00
N PRO A 102 20.31 -6.22 -11.79
CA PRO A 102 21.28 -6.91 -12.65
C PRO A 102 20.83 -6.99 -14.11
N LEU A 103 19.52 -7.15 -14.36
CA LEU A 103 18.97 -7.17 -15.71
C LEU A 103 19.13 -5.80 -16.39
N TYR A 104 18.87 -4.73 -15.64
CA TYR A 104 19.07 -3.36 -16.09
C TYR A 104 20.54 -3.04 -16.37
N GLU A 105 21.45 -3.42 -15.45
CA GLU A 105 22.88 -3.22 -15.61
C GLU A 105 23.41 -3.93 -16.87
N ASN A 106 22.98 -5.17 -17.10
CA ASN A 106 23.35 -5.92 -18.30
C ASN A 106 22.82 -5.26 -19.58
N ALA A 107 21.62 -4.69 -19.56
CA ALA A 107 21.04 -3.98 -20.71
C ALA A 107 21.86 -2.72 -21.06
N ILE A 108 22.26 -1.93 -20.06
CA ILE A 108 23.13 -0.75 -20.27
C ILE A 108 24.49 -1.18 -20.84
N ARG A 109 25.12 -2.20 -20.24
CA ARG A 109 26.42 -2.71 -20.73
C ARG A 109 26.32 -3.23 -22.17
N GLY A 110 25.16 -3.73 -22.58
CA GLY A 110 24.83 -4.13 -23.94
C GLY A 110 24.54 -3.00 -24.93
N GLY A 111 24.69 -1.73 -24.52
CA GLY A 111 24.54 -0.56 -25.39
C GLY A 111 23.13 0.06 -25.40
N ALA A 112 22.27 -0.24 -24.42
CA ALA A 112 20.98 0.44 -24.31
C ALA A 112 21.19 1.92 -23.92
N GLU A 113 20.58 2.83 -24.69
CA GLU A 113 20.56 4.27 -24.36
C GLU A 113 19.70 4.49 -23.12
N CYS A 114 20.31 4.82 -21.99
CA CYS A 114 19.64 5.05 -20.72
C CYS A 114 20.23 6.29 -20.03
N ASN A 115 19.40 7.30 -19.79
CA ASN A 115 19.77 8.49 -19.00
C ASN A 115 19.68 8.17 -17.50
N ALA A 116 20.61 7.37 -16.97
CA ALA A 116 20.71 7.17 -15.52
C ALA A 116 22.15 7.34 -15.04
N SER A 117 22.34 8.27 -14.11
CA SER A 117 23.58 8.34 -13.34
C SER A 117 23.65 7.10 -12.44
N LEU A 118 24.53 6.17 -12.79
CA LEU A 118 24.85 5.02 -11.93
C LEU A 118 25.51 5.57 -10.66
N ASP A 119 24.78 5.60 -9.55
CA ASP A 119 25.39 5.82 -8.24
C ASP A 119 26.27 4.61 -7.92
N SER A 120 27.58 4.79 -8.09
CA SER A 120 28.59 3.74 -7.93
C SER A 120 28.70 3.22 -6.50
N SER A 121 28.23 3.98 -5.50
CA SER A 121 28.40 3.64 -4.09
C SER A 121 27.47 2.51 -3.62
N ALA A 122 26.26 2.41 -4.17
CA ALA A 122 25.25 1.43 -3.78
C ALA A 122 25.28 0.15 -4.63
N GLN A 123 25.98 0.15 -5.77
CA GLN A 123 26.11 -1.02 -6.66
C GLN A 123 26.62 -2.28 -5.95
N PRO A 124 27.70 -2.24 -5.13
CA PRO A 124 28.24 -3.45 -4.51
C PRO A 124 27.22 -4.13 -3.59
N THR A 125 26.42 -3.33 -2.87
CA THR A 125 25.38 -3.81 -1.96
C THR A 125 24.30 -4.59 -2.72
N ILE A 126 23.74 -4.02 -3.80
CA ILE A 126 22.68 -4.67 -4.57
C ILE A 126 23.21 -5.88 -5.34
N GLN A 127 24.43 -5.81 -5.89
CA GLN A 127 25.07 -6.95 -6.55
C GLN A 127 25.37 -8.10 -5.59
N ALA A 128 25.74 -7.80 -4.33
CA ALA A 128 25.90 -8.82 -3.31
C ALA A 128 24.56 -9.49 -2.97
N LEU A 129 23.48 -8.71 -2.83
CA LEU A 129 22.13 -9.24 -2.59
C LEU A 129 21.63 -10.10 -3.75
N ALA A 130 21.90 -9.72 -5.00
CA ALA A 130 21.51 -10.46 -6.19
C ALA A 130 22.12 -11.86 -6.30
N LYS A 131 23.22 -12.13 -5.57
CA LYS A 131 23.87 -13.45 -5.50
C LYS A 131 23.26 -14.36 -4.43
N LEU A 132 22.41 -13.83 -3.55
CA LEU A 132 21.79 -14.58 -2.46
C LEU A 132 20.44 -15.15 -2.88
N ASN A 133 20.04 -16.27 -2.29
CA ASN A 133 18.65 -16.69 -2.29
C ASN A 133 17.88 -15.87 -1.23
N LEU A 134 17.30 -14.73 -1.65
CA LEU A 134 16.63 -13.80 -0.72
C LEU A 134 15.39 -14.37 -0.04
N LEU A 135 14.80 -15.45 -0.57
CA LEU A 135 13.61 -16.06 0.03
C LEU A 135 13.95 -17.04 1.16
N GLU A 136 15.23 -17.35 1.38
CA GLU A 136 15.66 -18.14 2.54
C GLU A 136 15.54 -17.32 3.84
N PRO A 137 15.04 -17.91 4.95
CA PRO A 137 14.89 -17.21 6.23
C PRO A 137 16.18 -16.57 6.79
N SER A 138 17.36 -17.07 6.39
CA SER A 138 18.65 -16.52 6.79
C SER A 138 19.06 -15.28 6.00
N SER A 139 18.30 -14.88 4.98
CA SER A 139 18.66 -13.75 4.12
C SER A 139 18.42 -12.41 4.83
N PRO A 140 19.08 -11.32 4.38
CA PRO A 140 18.84 -9.97 4.89
C PRO A 140 17.37 -9.52 4.79
N LEU A 141 16.57 -10.12 3.91
CA LEU A 141 15.15 -9.80 3.73
C LEU A 141 14.35 -10.00 5.03
N PHE A 142 14.75 -10.95 5.86
CA PHE A 142 14.08 -11.30 7.12
C PHE A 142 14.67 -10.59 8.35
N ALA A 143 15.71 -9.78 8.18
CA ALA A 143 16.30 -9.02 9.29
C ALA A 143 15.33 -7.96 9.86
N PRO A 144 15.53 -7.51 11.11
CA PRO A 144 14.78 -6.40 11.69
C PRO A 144 14.88 -5.14 10.81
N ILE A 145 13.79 -4.40 10.64
CA ILE A 145 13.77 -3.27 9.70
C ILE A 145 14.72 -2.14 10.12
N ASP A 146 14.98 -1.99 11.41
CA ASP A 146 15.95 -1.02 11.96
C ASP A 146 17.40 -1.29 11.52
N THR A 147 17.73 -2.52 11.10
CA THR A 147 19.09 -2.84 10.61
C THR A 147 19.24 -2.68 9.11
N LEU A 148 18.16 -2.31 8.39
CA LEU A 148 18.10 -2.35 6.93
C LEU A 148 18.16 -0.98 6.26
N GLU A 149 18.29 0.12 7.00
CA GLU A 149 18.21 1.48 6.46
C GLU A 149 19.17 1.72 5.29
N SER A 150 20.46 1.39 5.44
CA SER A 150 21.46 1.55 4.38
C SER A 150 21.16 0.69 3.15
N THR A 151 20.68 -0.54 3.37
CA THR A 151 20.28 -1.44 2.29
C THR A 151 19.04 -0.94 1.55
N LEU A 152 18.07 -0.39 2.27
CA LEU A 152 16.86 0.20 1.71
C LEU A 152 17.18 1.44 0.89
N LEU A 153 18.05 2.33 1.38
CA LEU A 153 18.52 3.48 0.63
C LEU A 153 19.31 3.07 -0.62
N ALA A 154 20.11 2.00 -0.55
CA ALA A 154 20.81 1.45 -1.70
C ALA A 154 19.85 0.95 -2.82
N THR A 155 18.58 0.67 -2.52
CA THR A 155 17.59 0.30 -3.56
C THR A 155 17.29 1.43 -4.55
N ASN A 156 17.68 2.68 -4.25
CA ASN A 156 17.50 3.84 -5.13
C ASN A 156 18.25 3.73 -6.46
N ILE A 157 19.23 2.84 -6.59
CA ILE A 157 19.89 2.58 -7.88
C ILE A 157 18.99 1.82 -8.86
N CYS A 158 17.94 1.17 -8.37
CA CYS A 158 17.02 0.40 -9.20
C CYS A 158 16.02 1.34 -9.89
N PRO A 159 16.04 1.47 -11.23
CA PRO A 159 15.19 2.44 -11.94
C PRO A 159 13.70 2.07 -11.92
N TYR A 160 13.36 0.87 -11.48
CA TYR A 160 11.98 0.39 -11.35
C TYR A 160 11.34 0.71 -9.99
N LEU A 161 12.09 1.37 -9.10
CA LEU A 161 11.62 1.78 -7.78
C LEU A 161 11.61 3.31 -7.67
N PRO A 162 10.55 3.92 -7.13
CA PRO A 162 10.56 5.34 -6.80
C PRO A 162 11.68 5.64 -5.82
N LYS A 163 12.34 6.80 -5.97
CA LYS A 163 13.44 7.18 -5.07
C LYS A 163 12.95 7.29 -3.63
N LEU A 164 13.60 6.58 -2.70
CA LEU A 164 13.34 6.61 -1.27
C LEU A 164 14.17 7.72 -0.62
N TYR A 165 13.52 8.61 0.11
CA TYR A 165 14.16 9.76 0.76
C TYR A 165 14.39 9.57 2.25
N GLY A 166 13.57 8.76 2.94
CA GLY A 166 13.75 8.49 4.37
C GLY A 166 12.74 7.50 4.91
N ILE A 167 13.06 6.91 6.06
CA ILE A 167 12.25 5.94 6.81
C ILE A 167 12.25 6.37 8.27
N TYR A 168 11.08 6.43 8.89
CA TYR A 168 10.89 6.95 10.25
C TYR A 168 9.94 6.05 11.05
N LYS A 169 10.01 6.10 12.38
CA LYS A 169 9.10 5.35 13.26
C LYS A 169 7.76 6.05 13.45
N SER A 170 7.74 7.38 13.32
CA SER A 170 6.54 8.19 13.47
C SER A 170 6.51 9.35 12.47
N PHE A 171 5.34 9.96 12.28
CA PHE A 171 5.20 11.16 11.46
C PHE A 171 6.01 12.35 12.02
N ASP A 172 6.18 12.40 13.34
CA ASP A 172 6.82 13.53 14.03
C ASP A 172 8.34 13.52 13.91
N GLU A 173 8.92 12.38 13.53
CA GLU A 173 10.35 12.22 13.29
C GLU A 173 10.77 12.64 11.87
N ILE A 174 9.81 12.95 10.99
CA ILE A 174 10.11 13.29 9.60
C ILE A 174 10.87 14.62 9.53
N ASP A 175 12.09 14.59 9.00
CA ASP A 175 12.86 15.79 8.69
C ASP A 175 12.40 16.41 7.36
N PHE A 176 11.37 17.27 7.41
CA PHE A 176 10.86 17.96 6.22
C PHE A 176 11.88 18.92 5.57
N ALA A 177 12.94 19.34 6.29
CA ALA A 177 13.93 20.26 5.75
C ALA A 177 14.76 19.59 4.64
N SER A 178 15.16 18.32 4.82
CA SER A 178 15.96 17.56 3.86
C SER A 178 15.17 17.03 2.65
N LEU A 179 13.83 17.03 2.71
CA LEU A 179 12.98 16.50 1.64
C LEU A 179 12.92 17.40 0.39
N PRO A 180 12.70 16.84 -0.81
CA PRO A 180 12.53 17.62 -2.04
C PRO A 180 11.25 18.47 -2.04
N ALA A 181 11.04 19.26 -3.10
CA ALA A 181 9.86 20.11 -3.26
C ALA A 181 8.53 19.32 -3.37
N ALA A 182 8.59 18.06 -3.80
CA ALA A 182 7.44 17.18 -3.92
C ALA A 182 7.80 15.73 -3.54
N PHE A 183 6.91 15.05 -2.82
CA PHE A 183 7.10 13.68 -2.34
C PHE A 183 5.77 13.01 -1.97
N ALA A 184 5.81 11.70 -1.71
CA ALA A 184 4.71 10.94 -1.13
C ALA A 184 5.12 10.39 0.24
N ILE A 185 4.23 10.52 1.23
CA ILE A 185 4.36 9.92 2.56
C ILE A 185 3.55 8.63 2.56
N LYS A 186 4.15 7.50 2.94
CA LYS A 186 3.49 6.19 2.93
C LYS A 186 3.83 5.35 4.15
N THR A 187 2.93 4.47 4.53
CA THR A 187 3.17 3.39 5.50
C THR A 187 3.50 2.07 4.81
N ASN A 188 4.36 1.26 5.42
CA ASN A 188 4.88 0.03 4.79
C ASN A 188 3.93 -1.17 4.85
N HIS A 189 3.08 -1.26 5.87
CA HIS A 189 2.41 -2.49 6.31
C HIS A 189 0.89 -2.54 6.05
N ASP A 190 0.37 -1.67 5.19
CA ASP A 190 -1.08 -1.50 5.03
C ASP A 190 -1.53 -1.22 3.58
N CYS A 191 -2.81 -0.84 3.41
CA CYS A 191 -3.27 -0.06 2.27
C CYS A 191 -3.88 1.28 2.72
N GLY A 192 -3.78 2.31 1.88
CA GLY A 192 -4.46 3.59 2.11
C GLY A 192 -3.69 4.62 2.98
N GLY A 193 -2.67 4.20 3.72
CA GLY A 193 -1.77 5.08 4.46
C GLY A 193 -0.82 5.82 3.53
N VAL A 194 -1.38 6.76 2.76
CA VAL A 194 -0.70 7.54 1.72
C VAL A 194 -1.13 8.99 1.80
N VAL A 195 -0.16 9.91 1.75
CA VAL A 195 -0.37 11.36 1.61
C VAL A 195 0.50 11.86 0.47
N LEU A 196 -0.10 12.55 -0.50
CA LEU A 196 0.61 13.14 -1.63
C LEU A 196 0.93 14.60 -1.33
N VAL A 197 2.20 14.98 -1.54
CA VAL A 197 2.71 16.33 -1.30
C VAL A 197 3.34 16.84 -2.60
N PRO A 198 2.55 17.42 -3.52
CA PRO A 198 3.07 17.98 -4.77
C PRO A 198 3.82 19.30 -4.57
N ASN A 199 3.57 20.00 -3.46
CA ASN A 199 4.27 21.23 -3.08
C ASN A 199 4.50 21.22 -1.56
N LYS A 200 5.77 21.08 -1.17
CA LYS A 200 6.20 21.05 0.24
C LYS A 200 5.87 22.35 0.98
N GLN A 201 6.06 23.50 0.34
CA GLN A 201 5.84 24.79 1.00
C GLN A 201 4.35 25.01 1.31
N GLU A 202 3.48 24.71 0.34
CA GLU A 202 2.02 24.76 0.53
C GLU A 202 1.56 23.76 1.60
N PHE A 203 2.09 22.55 1.58
CA PHE A 203 1.75 21.53 2.57
C PHE A 203 2.15 21.93 4.00
N LEU A 204 3.31 22.55 4.17
CA LEU A 204 3.79 23.00 5.49
C LEU A 204 3.11 24.28 5.97
N SER A 205 2.59 25.13 5.06
CA SER A 205 1.86 26.34 5.44
C SER A 205 0.37 26.09 5.73
N ASP A 206 -0.21 25.04 5.16
CA ASP A 206 -1.58 24.60 5.45
C ASP A 206 -1.62 23.70 6.70
N GLN A 207 -1.80 24.33 7.87
CA GLN A 207 -1.85 23.66 9.16
C GLN A 207 -2.95 22.58 9.24
N ALA A 208 -4.09 22.80 8.59
CA ALA A 208 -5.20 21.85 8.64
C ALA A 208 -4.84 20.58 7.85
N ARG A 209 -4.35 20.74 6.62
CA ARG A 209 -3.89 19.62 5.79
C ARG A 209 -2.71 18.88 6.43
N PHE A 210 -1.79 19.59 7.07
CA PHE A 210 -0.66 19.00 7.79
C PHE A 210 -1.15 18.11 8.94
N GLU A 211 -2.07 18.61 9.78
CA GLU A 211 -2.60 17.84 10.91
C GLU A 211 -3.47 16.66 10.46
N ASP A 212 -4.23 16.80 9.36
CA ASP A 212 -4.97 15.71 8.75
C ASP A 212 -4.03 14.61 8.24
N ALA A 213 -2.93 14.98 7.59
CA ALA A 213 -1.91 14.05 7.12
C ALA A 213 -1.23 13.33 8.31
N ARG A 214 -0.87 14.09 9.35
CA ARG A 214 -0.30 13.56 10.59
C ARG A 214 -1.23 12.55 11.25
N SER A 215 -2.48 12.93 11.47
CA SER A 215 -3.52 12.09 12.07
C SER A 215 -3.75 10.82 11.26
N LYS A 216 -3.85 10.95 9.93
CA LYS A 216 -4.00 9.81 9.03
C LYS A 216 -2.82 8.84 9.16
N ILE A 217 -1.59 9.32 9.03
CA ILE A 217 -0.41 8.45 9.09
C ILE A 217 -0.26 7.79 10.46
N GLN A 218 -0.46 8.54 11.56
CA GLN A 218 -0.39 7.98 12.91
C GLN A 218 -1.48 6.92 13.15
N GLN A 219 -2.71 7.14 12.68
CA GLN A 219 -3.78 6.15 12.75
C GLN A 219 -3.39 4.87 12.00
N HIS A 220 -2.83 5.02 10.80
CA HIS A 220 -2.38 3.88 9.99
C HIS A 220 -1.24 3.12 10.68
N LEU A 221 -0.23 3.80 11.23
CA LEU A 221 0.85 3.19 12.02
C LEU A 221 0.33 2.42 13.25
N ALA A 222 -0.74 2.90 13.88
CA ALA A 222 -1.37 2.23 15.02
C ALA A 222 -2.30 1.06 14.64
N THR A 223 -2.58 0.86 13.35
CA THR A 223 -3.58 -0.10 12.87
C THR A 223 -2.92 -1.32 12.23
N ASN A 224 -3.04 -2.48 12.88
CA ASN A 224 -2.55 -3.72 12.29
C ASN A 224 -3.57 -4.30 11.29
N PHE A 225 -3.19 -4.41 10.01
CA PHE A 225 -4.05 -4.89 8.94
C PHE A 225 -4.57 -6.33 9.11
N TYR A 226 -3.84 -7.18 9.83
CA TYR A 226 -4.33 -8.50 10.20
C TYR A 226 -5.60 -8.41 11.06
N THR A 227 -5.70 -7.42 11.95
CA THR A 227 -6.89 -7.25 12.81
C THR A 227 -8.15 -6.86 12.02
N LEU A 228 -7.97 -6.19 10.88
CA LEU A 228 -9.07 -5.74 10.02
C LEU A 228 -9.54 -6.83 9.06
N PHE A 229 -8.60 -7.54 8.42
CA PHE A 229 -8.90 -8.42 7.30
C PHE A 229 -8.58 -9.90 7.54
N ARG A 230 -7.96 -10.24 8.68
CA ARG A 230 -7.43 -11.57 9.01
C ARG A 230 -6.40 -12.09 7.99
N GLU A 231 -5.78 -11.19 7.24
CA GLU A 231 -4.68 -11.52 6.34
C GLU A 231 -3.40 -11.67 7.16
N TRP A 232 -3.02 -12.93 7.43
CA TRP A 232 -1.95 -13.27 8.37
C TRP A 232 -0.60 -12.62 8.05
N HIS A 233 -0.30 -12.41 6.77
CA HIS A 233 0.99 -11.88 6.32
C HIS A 233 1.26 -10.44 6.77
N TYR A 234 0.24 -9.68 7.19
CA TYR A 234 0.42 -8.36 7.77
C TYR A 234 0.71 -8.37 9.27
N LYS A 235 0.49 -9.51 9.95
CA LYS A 235 0.43 -9.59 11.41
C LYS A 235 1.70 -9.11 12.09
N ASP A 236 2.85 -9.54 11.56
CA ASP A 236 4.16 -9.35 12.18
C ASP A 236 5.03 -8.33 11.42
N ILE A 237 4.43 -7.50 10.54
CA ILE A 237 5.16 -6.41 9.90
C ILE A 237 5.33 -5.28 10.89
N GLU A 238 6.58 -4.86 11.12
CA GLU A 238 6.87 -3.72 11.98
C GLU A 238 6.52 -2.40 11.26
N PRO A 239 5.60 -1.57 11.82
CA PRO A 239 5.16 -0.34 11.17
C PRO A 239 6.28 0.69 11.01
N ARG A 240 6.40 1.24 9.80
CA ARG A 240 7.23 2.41 9.47
C ARG A 240 6.46 3.35 8.56
N VAL A 241 6.74 4.65 8.69
CA VAL A 241 6.42 5.64 7.68
C VAL A 241 7.67 5.89 6.84
N PHE A 242 7.51 5.99 5.53
CA PHE A 242 8.59 6.29 4.62
C PHE A 242 8.18 7.35 3.61
N ILE A 243 9.18 8.05 3.09
CA ILE A 243 9.02 9.13 2.12
C ILE A 243 9.64 8.69 0.82
N GLU A 244 8.88 8.75 -0.26
CA GLU A 244 9.36 8.41 -1.59
C GLU A 244 8.99 9.46 -2.64
N GLU A 245 9.58 9.30 -3.82
CA GLU A 245 9.32 10.10 -5.00
C GLU A 245 7.84 10.15 -5.37
N LEU A 246 7.35 11.36 -5.61
CA LEU A 246 6.02 11.58 -6.15
C LEU A 246 6.06 11.41 -7.67
N LEU A 247 5.54 10.29 -8.16
CA LEU A 247 5.46 10.02 -9.60
C LEU A 247 4.53 11.00 -10.30
N GLY A 248 4.94 11.49 -11.48
CA GLY A 248 4.16 12.41 -12.29
C GLY A 248 4.27 13.89 -11.88
N ALA A 249 5.00 14.21 -10.81
CA ALA A 249 5.40 15.59 -10.55
C ALA A 249 6.46 15.99 -11.58
N SER A 250 6.28 17.14 -12.25
CA SER A 250 7.32 17.70 -13.12
C SER A 250 8.55 17.99 -12.26
N SER A 251 9.64 17.25 -12.50
CA SER A 251 10.93 17.56 -11.88
C SER A 251 11.30 19.01 -12.21
N PRO A 252 11.68 19.85 -11.22
CA PRO A 252 12.13 21.22 -11.47
C PRO A 252 13.43 21.28 -12.29
N ALA A 253 14.05 20.14 -12.63
CA ALA A 253 15.26 20.04 -13.44
C ALA A 253 15.06 20.25 -14.96
N ASN A 254 13.82 20.43 -15.45
CA ASN A 254 13.54 20.55 -16.90
C ASN A 254 12.82 21.83 -17.34
N THR A 255 12.71 22.87 -16.51
CA THR A 255 12.20 24.17 -16.97
C THR A 255 13.35 25.05 -17.44
N ALA A 256 13.75 24.90 -18.71
CA ALA A 256 14.41 25.98 -19.44
C ALA A 256 13.40 27.14 -19.64
N PRO A 257 13.81 28.40 -19.56
CA PRO A 257 12.89 29.52 -19.73
C PRO A 257 12.69 29.77 -21.22
N ASN A 258 11.59 29.27 -21.79
CA ASN A 258 11.01 29.76 -23.04
C ASN A 258 9.65 29.09 -23.26
N ALA A 259 8.57 29.78 -22.91
CA ALA A 259 7.36 29.90 -23.73
C ALA A 259 6.24 30.57 -22.93
N GLU A 260 5.73 31.61 -23.57
CA GLU A 260 4.64 32.52 -23.27
C GLU A 260 3.42 31.96 -22.52
N SER A 261 2.81 32.89 -21.78
CA SER A 261 1.55 32.77 -21.08
C SER A 261 0.44 32.13 -21.92
N SER A 262 -0.05 30.98 -21.47
CA SER A 262 -1.43 30.58 -21.70
C SER A 262 -2.04 30.20 -20.36
N THR A 263 -3.03 30.99 -19.94
CA THR A 263 -3.87 30.72 -18.79
C THR A 263 -4.78 29.55 -19.13
N ASP A 264 -4.50 28.37 -18.57
CA ASP A 264 -5.48 27.29 -18.52
C ASP A 264 -5.71 26.87 -17.06
N SER A 265 -6.77 27.43 -16.49
CA SER A 265 -7.26 27.11 -15.15
C SER A 265 -8.01 25.78 -15.21
N SER A 266 -7.29 24.67 -15.10
CA SER A 266 -7.90 23.39 -14.74
C SER A 266 -7.06 22.66 -13.69
N ALA A 267 -7.18 23.14 -12.45
CA ALA A 267 -6.78 22.37 -11.28
C ALA A 267 -7.62 21.09 -11.24
N LYS A 268 -7.08 20.00 -11.79
CA LYS A 268 -7.65 18.67 -11.60
C LYS A 268 -7.39 18.26 -10.16
N THR A 269 -8.40 18.43 -9.33
CA THR A 269 -8.47 17.88 -7.98
C THR A 269 -8.30 16.36 -8.10
N PHE A 270 -7.16 15.83 -7.64
CA PHE A 270 -7.00 14.40 -7.46
C PHE A 270 -7.86 13.99 -6.27
N GLU A 271 -9.11 13.61 -6.54
CA GLU A 271 -9.96 12.99 -5.54
C GLU A 271 -9.33 11.66 -5.12
N ASN A 272 -8.94 11.58 -3.84
CA ASN A 272 -8.63 10.35 -3.14
C ASN A 272 -9.90 9.50 -3.05
N ASN A 273 -10.26 8.83 -4.14
CA ASN A 273 -11.42 7.97 -4.17
C ASN A 273 -11.17 6.73 -3.30
N ASP A 274 -11.89 6.73 -2.18
CA ASP A 274 -11.98 5.71 -1.15
C ASP A 274 -12.60 4.41 -1.73
N PHE A 275 -11.76 3.59 -2.34
CA PHE A 275 -12.15 2.33 -2.98
C PHE A 275 -12.62 1.28 -1.95
N HIS A 276 -12.27 1.42 -0.68
CA HIS A 276 -12.48 0.38 0.33
C HIS A 276 -13.79 0.53 1.12
N ASN A 277 -14.39 1.72 1.20
CA ASN A 277 -15.65 1.92 1.93
C ASN A 277 -16.92 1.38 1.22
N LYS A 278 -16.79 0.73 0.05
CA LYS A 278 -17.92 0.09 -0.65
C LYS A 278 -18.20 -1.36 -0.22
N ILE A 279 -17.38 -1.98 0.63
CA ILE A 279 -17.54 -3.40 1.02
C ILE A 279 -17.65 -3.60 2.55
N ALA A 280 -18.40 -2.73 3.23
CA ALA A 280 -18.83 -2.92 4.63
C ALA A 280 -20.35 -3.19 4.74
#